data_AF-A0A1W9RSW5-F1
#
_entry.id   AF-A0A1W9RSW5-F1
#
_cell.length_a   1.000
_cell.length_b   1.000
_cell.length_c   1.000
_cell.angle_alpha   90.00
_cell.angle_beta   90.00
_cell.angle_gamma   90.00
#
_symmetry.space_group_name_H-M   'P 1'
#
loop_
_entity.id
_entity.type
_entity.pdbx_description
1 polymer ?
#
loop_
_entity_poly.entity_id
_entity_poly.type
_entity_poly.pdbx_seq_one_letter_code
_entity_poly.pdbx_strand_id
1 'polypeptide(L)'
;MDRCENLKEDEVFRGKFDFVVTRAVGKLAEVFEWVSPLLKKGGLFIAWKGGDVTREIEDLKRKYTFEMIDVKEMDSRFVDPQRKRCFVYLKA
;
A
#
# COMPACT_ATOMS: atom_id res chain seq x y z
N MET A 1 -15.76 10.73 7.50
CA MET A 1 -14.41 10.30 7.07
C MET A 1 -14.59 8.94 6.45
N ASP A 2 -14.56 8.86 5.12
CA ASP A 2 -14.83 7.61 4.39
C ASP A 2 -13.58 6.74 4.25
N ARG A 3 -13.80 5.43 4.10
CA ARG A 3 -12.75 4.42 3.95
C ARG A 3 -12.34 4.31 2.48
N CYS A 4 -11.09 3.92 2.23
CA CYS A 4 -10.55 3.75 0.87
C CYS A 4 -11.40 2.81 -0.01
N GLU A 5 -11.98 1.77 0.60
CA GLU A 5 -12.88 0.82 -0.07
C GLU A 5 -14.18 1.46 -0.60
N ASN A 6 -14.62 2.59 -0.03
CA ASN A 6 -15.78 3.36 -0.50
C ASN A 6 -15.38 4.41 -1.55
N LEU A 7 -14.22 5.07 -1.35
CA LEU A 7 -13.76 6.16 -2.22
C LEU A 7 -13.44 5.71 -3.65
N LYS A 8 -13.10 4.43 -3.85
CA LYS A 8 -12.76 3.87 -5.16
C LYS A 8 -13.94 3.86 -6.15
N GLU A 9 -15.18 3.88 -5.64
CA GLU A 9 -16.40 3.86 -6.44
C GLU A 9 -16.82 5.26 -6.92
N ASP A 10 -16.25 6.32 -6.32
CA ASP A 10 -16.55 7.70 -6.68
C ASP A 10 -15.56 8.22 -7.72
N GLU A 11 -16.08 8.48 -8.92
CA GLU A 11 -15.34 8.97 -10.08
C GLU A 11 -14.60 10.30 -9.83
N VAL A 12 -15.03 11.11 -8.85
CA VAL A 12 -14.34 12.36 -8.50
C VAL A 12 -12.92 12.09 -8.00
N PHE A 13 -12.69 10.94 -7.37
CA PHE A 13 -11.40 10.57 -6.78
C PHE A 13 -10.54 9.68 -7.68
N ARG A 14 -11.09 9.19 -8.79
CA ARG A 14 -10.37 8.31 -9.72
C ARG A 14 -9.16 9.04 -10.34
N GLY A 15 -7.99 8.45 -10.20
CA GLY A 15 -6.75 8.93 -10.81
C GLY A 15 -6.32 10.33 -10.37
N LYS A 16 -6.62 10.73 -9.13
CA LYS A 16 -6.35 12.09 -8.64
C LYS A 16 -5.12 12.21 -7.75
N PHE A 17 -4.63 11.11 -7.21
CA PHE A 17 -3.61 11.16 -6.16
C PHE A 17 -2.23 10.74 -6.68
N ASP A 18 -1.22 11.57 -6.41
CA ASP A 18 0.18 11.23 -6.66
C ASP A 18 0.69 10.21 -5.62
N PHE A 19 0.16 10.30 -4.40
CA PHE A 19 0.49 9.42 -3.28
C PHE A 19 -0.78 8.97 -2.57
N VAL A 20 -0.85 7.68 -2.23
CA VAL A 20 -1.84 7.15 -1.29
C VAL A 20 -1.09 6.44 -0.16
N VAL A 21 -1.40 6.79 1.09
CA VAL A 21 -0.73 6.23 2.27
C VAL A 21 -1.76 5.56 3.16
N THR A 22 -1.51 4.30 3.57
CA THR A 22 -2.44 3.57 4.44
C THR A 22 -1.73 2.89 5.60
N ARG A 23 -2.46 2.73 6.71
CA ARG A 23 -2.09 1.82 7.81
C ARG A 23 -2.58 0.39 7.53
N ALA A 24 -2.28 -0.13 6.35
CA ALA A 24 -2.80 -1.35 5.71
C ALA A 24 -3.01 -2.54 6.67
N VAL A 25 -4.19 -2.59 7.31
CA VAL A 25 -4.57 -3.67 8.25
C VAL A 25 -4.86 -4.98 7.51
N GLY A 26 -5.38 -4.90 6.28
CA GLY A 26 -5.63 -6.04 5.41
C GLY A 26 -4.40 -6.54 4.65
N LYS A 27 -4.61 -7.54 3.79
CA LYS A 27 -3.58 -8.03 2.87
C LYS A 27 -3.24 -6.97 1.83
N LEU A 28 -1.97 -6.85 1.47
CA LEU A 28 -1.48 -5.82 0.56
C LEU A 28 -2.23 -5.84 -0.79
N ALA A 29 -2.52 -7.03 -1.32
CA ALA A 29 -3.29 -7.19 -2.56
C ALA A 29 -4.72 -6.65 -2.47
N GLU A 30 -5.44 -6.93 -1.38
CA GLU A 30 -6.82 -6.45 -1.18
C GLU A 30 -6.86 -4.94 -1.00
N VAL A 31 -5.91 -4.39 -0.25
CA VAL A 31 -5.79 -2.94 -0.07
C VAL A 31 -5.46 -2.25 -1.40
N PHE A 32 -4.60 -2.87 -2.22
CA PHE A 32 -4.22 -2.31 -3.52
C PHE A 32 -5.39 -2.28 -4.53
N GLU A 33 -6.34 -3.22 -4.48
CA GLU A 33 -7.59 -3.17 -5.27
C GLU A 33 -8.34 -1.85 -5.04
N TRP A 34 -8.31 -1.33 -3.81
CA TRP A 34 -9.02 -0.11 -3.44
C TRP A 34 -8.20 1.15 -3.73
N VAL A 35 -6.87 1.04 -3.66
CA VAL A 35 -5.94 2.16 -3.85
C VAL A 35 -5.67 2.43 -5.33
N SER A 36 -5.54 1.38 -6.15
CA SER A 36 -5.16 1.53 -7.56
C SER A 36 -6.06 2.46 -8.37
N PRO A 37 -7.40 2.53 -8.18
CA PRO A 37 -8.24 3.46 -8.93
C PRO A 37 -8.03 4.92 -8.51
N LEU A 38 -7.56 5.16 -7.29
CA LEU A 38 -7.33 6.50 -6.74
C LEU A 38 -6.01 7.11 -7.26
N LEU A 39 -5.03 6.26 -7.52
CA LEU A 39 -3.71 6.69 -7.98
C LEU A 39 -3.74 7.20 -9.42
N LYS A 40 -3.05 8.31 -9.65
CA LYS A 40 -2.61 8.69 -11.00
C LYS A 40 -1.71 7.59 -11.58
N LYS A 41 -1.62 7.52 -12.91
CA LYS A 41 -0.64 6.65 -13.59
C LYS A 41 0.78 7.00 -13.12
N GLY A 42 1.56 6.01 -12.69
CA GLY A 42 2.89 6.22 -12.12
C GLY A 42 2.89 6.75 -10.68
N GLY A 43 1.71 6.85 -10.05
CA GLY A 43 1.56 7.24 -8.65
C GLY A 43 2.13 6.19 -7.68
N LEU A 44 2.32 6.61 -6.43
CA LEU A 44 2.98 5.80 -5.41
C LEU A 44 2.03 5.43 -4.27
N PHE A 45 1.85 4.13 -4.06
CA PHE A 45 1.18 3.60 -2.87
C PHE A 45 2.22 3.31 -1.77
N ILE A 46 1.96 3.79 -0.56
CA ILE A 46 2.81 3.59 0.61
C ILE A 46 1.99 2.88 1.71
N ALA A 47 2.30 1.62 1.97
CA ALA A 47 1.62 0.82 2.98
C ALA A 47 2.48 0.70 4.24
N TRP A 48 1.97 1.19 5.38
CA TRP A 48 2.54 0.84 6.67
C TRP A 48 2.11 -0.57 7.05
N LYS A 49 3.08 -1.48 7.20
CA LYS A 49 2.87 -2.87 7.58
C LYS A 49 3.65 -3.25 8.83
N GLY A 50 3.39 -4.44 9.35
CA GLY A 50 4.20 -5.04 10.42
C GLY A 50 4.40 -6.53 10.15
N GLY A 51 5.44 -7.08 10.75
CA GLY A 51 5.86 -8.45 10.51
C GLY A 51 6.52 -8.64 9.15
N ASP A 52 6.58 -9.90 8.71
CA ASP A 52 7.14 -10.27 7.41
C ASP A 52 6.09 -10.08 6.30
N VAL A 53 6.39 -9.21 5.34
CA VAL A 53 5.52 -8.86 4.22
C VAL A 53 5.82 -9.64 2.94
N THR A 54 6.80 -10.56 2.97
CA THR A 54 7.30 -11.27 1.77
C THR A 54 6.19 -11.97 1.01
N ARG A 55 5.36 -12.78 1.70
CA ARG A 55 4.23 -13.48 1.07
C ARG A 55 3.17 -12.54 0.52
N GLU A 56 2.88 -11.44 1.22
CA GLU A 56 1.89 -10.47 0.74
C GLU A 56 2.36 -9.76 -0.54
N ILE A 57 3.66 -9.48 -0.65
CA ILE A 57 4.27 -8.92 -1.86
C ILE A 57 4.25 -9.95 -3.00
N GLU A 58 4.53 -11.23 -2.73
CA GLU A 58 4.42 -12.30 -3.73
C GLU A 58 2.98 -12.43 -4.26
N ASP A 59 1.99 -12.47 -3.37
CA ASP A 59 0.58 -12.53 -3.74
C ASP A 59 0.14 -11.30 -4.54
N LEU A 60 0.64 -10.12 -4.16
CA LEU A 60 0.39 -8.87 -4.88
C LEU A 60 0.97 -8.94 -6.31
N LYS A 61 2.22 -9.39 -6.48
CA LYS A 61 2.89 -9.52 -7.79
C LYS A 61 2.23 -10.54 -8.72
N ARG A 62 1.49 -11.52 -8.18
CA ARG A 62 0.71 -12.47 -9.00
C ARG A 62 -0.49 -11.81 -9.69
N LYS A 63 -1.03 -10.75 -9.11
CA LYS A 63 -2.21 -10.04 -9.62
C LYS A 63 -1.87 -8.76 -10.38
N TYR A 64 -0.75 -8.13 -10.03
CA TYR A 64 -0.40 -6.79 -10.46
C TYR A 64 1.05 -6.69 -10.90
N THR A 65 1.30 -5.81 -11.87
CA THR A 65 2.65 -5.42 -12.29
C THR A 65 3.00 -4.08 -11.67
N PHE A 66 4.23 -3.94 -11.19
CA PHE A 66 4.73 -2.70 -10.60
C PHE A 66 6.04 -2.31 -11.28
N GLU A 67 6.22 -1.02 -11.51
CA GLU A 67 7.52 -0.45 -11.90
C GLU A 67 8.55 -0.61 -10.78
N MET A 68 8.11 -0.49 -9.52
CA MET A 68 8.99 -0.56 -8.37
C MET A 68 8.25 -1.06 -7.13
N ILE A 69 8.94 -1.91 -6.37
CA ILE A 69 8.56 -2.30 -5.01
C ILE A 69 9.78 -2.13 -4.13
N ASP A 70 9.66 -1.34 -3.06
CA ASP A 70 10.71 -1.16 -2.06
C ASP A 70 10.14 -1.39 -0.65
N VAL A 71 10.95 -1.95 0.25
CA VAL A 71 10.57 -2.23 1.63
C VAL A 71 11.58 -1.55 2.54
N LYS A 72 11.10 -0.57 3.31
CA LYS A 72 11.93 0.15 4.27
C LYS A 72 11.54 -0.24 5.69
N GLU A 73 12.40 -0.99 6.34
CA GLU A 73 12.25 -1.30 7.75
C GLU A 73 12.37 -0.03 8.60
N MET A 74 11.54 0.04 9.64
CA MET A 74 11.59 1.13 10.61
C MET A 74 12.53 0.75 11.75
N ASP A 75 13.33 1.72 12.15
CA ASP A 75 14.24 1.58 13.27
C ASP A 75 13.46 1.28 14.57
N SER A 76 13.86 0.22 15.26
CA SER A 76 13.20 -0.29 16.47
C SER A 76 13.23 0.69 17.66
N ARG A 77 14.01 1.77 17.58
CA ARG A 77 13.95 2.88 18.54
C ARG A 77 12.64 3.67 18.47
N PHE A 78 11.95 3.63 17.32
CA PHE A 78 10.72 4.40 17.08
C PHE A 78 9.46 3.53 17.00
N VAL A 79 9.61 2.21 16.96
CA VAL A 79 8.50 1.26 16.79
C VAL A 79 8.65 0.06 17.71
N ASP A 80 7.53 -0.60 18.03
CA ASP A 80 7.54 -1.85 18.80
C ASP A 80 8.51 -2.88 18.16
N PRO A 81 9.61 -3.24 18.86
CA PRO A 81 10.63 -4.15 18.33
C PRO A 81 10.10 -5.54 18.00
N GLN A 82 9.05 -5.99 18.69
CA GLN A 82 8.46 -7.31 18.47
C GLN A 82 7.63 -7.37 17.19
N ARG A 83 7.10 -6.22 16.74
CA ARG A 83 6.16 -6.15 15.62
C ARG A 83 6.81 -5.80 14.28
N LYS A 84 8.13 -5.58 14.23
CA LYS A 84 8.94 -5.27 13.01
C LYS A 84 8.17 -4.45 11.99
N ARG A 85 8.12 -3.12 12.17
CA ARG A 85 7.35 -2.24 11.28
C ARG A 85 8.15 -1.88 10.04
N CYS A 86 7.45 -1.77 8.91
CA CYS A 86 8.04 -1.33 7.66
C CYS A 86 7.05 -0.49 6.85
N PHE A 87 7.59 0.30 5.94
CA PHE A 87 6.84 0.87 4.82
C PHE A 87 7.12 0.05 3.56
N VAL A 88 6.05 -0.35 2.88
CA VAL A 88 6.13 -0.93 1.54
C VAL A 88 5.73 0.14 0.54
N TYR A 89 6.64 0.48 -0.36
CA TYR A 89 6.46 1.44 -1.43
C TYR A 89 6.16 0.68 -2.72
N LEU A 90 5.09 1.05 -3.41
CA LEU A 90 4.60 0.39 -4.61
C LEU A 90 4.31 1.43 -5.69
N LYS A 91 5.08 1.40 -6.77
CA LYS A 91 4.87 2.27 -7.93
C LYS A 91 4.28 1.45 -9.08
N ALA A 92 3.08 1.81 -9.52
CA ALA A 92 2.31 1.10 -10.54
C ALA A 92 2.24 1.88 -11.85
#